data_AF-A0A2A5G656-F1
#
_entry.id   AF-A0A2A5G656-F1
#
_cell.length_a   1.000
_cell.length_b   1.000
_cell.length_c   1.000
_cell.angle_alpha   90.00
_cell.angle_beta   90.00
_cell.angle_gamma   90.00
#
_symmetry.space_group_name_H-M   'P 1'
#
loop_
_entity.id
_entity.type
_entity.pdbx_description
1 polymer ?
#
loop_
_entity_poly.entity_id
_entity_poly.type
_entity_poly.pdbx_seq_one_letter_code
_entity_poly.pdbx_strand_id
1 'polypeptide(L)'
;MLLLNLLVVTVSVWIIFVVNYKFIQPALKNRQRFKLYKLRDELSILAMQGVLDENSDEYLTLIEVQNASIRASRSFMVTDFLRFLLRFHKDKEMQKRISGVMDNLDKTDNAEYCRIASDSFNVMHSIMRRDTRVLRYAFFPVLVLIGSLLAVLRCTKPREKIEKKKGIIEDIDKDLDCLSNGFGRGCVA
;
A
#
# COMPACT_ATOMS: atom_id res chain seq x y z
N MET A 1 41.29 -3.71 -23.77
CA MET A 1 40.67 -4.62 -22.78
C MET A 1 39.78 -3.89 -21.78
N LEU A 2 40.29 -2.92 -21.00
CA LEU A 2 39.48 -2.17 -20.01
C LEU A 2 38.25 -1.45 -20.60
N LEU A 3 38.41 -0.74 -21.72
CA LEU A 3 37.30 -0.04 -22.41
C LEU A 3 36.21 -0.99 -22.92
N LEU A 4 36.61 -2.16 -23.44
CA LEU A 4 35.67 -3.16 -23.94
C LEU A 4 34.89 -3.81 -22.80
N ASN A 5 35.57 -4.11 -21.69
CA ASN A 5 34.93 -4.60 -20.46
C ASN A 5 33.96 -3.56 -19.88
N LEU A 6 34.35 -2.27 -19.86
CA LEU A 6 33.49 -1.18 -19.40
C LEU A 6 32.22 -1.07 -20.27
N LEU A 7 32.37 -1.16 -21.59
CA LEU A 7 31.25 -1.11 -22.53
C LEU A 7 30.30 -2.30 -22.32
N VAL A 8 30.84 -3.51 -22.21
CA VAL A 8 30.04 -4.72 -21.95
C VAL A 8 29.27 -4.59 -20.64
N VAL A 9 29.93 -4.18 -19.55
CA VAL A 9 29.27 -3.99 -18.25
C VAL A 9 28.15 -2.95 -18.34
N THR A 10 28.40 -1.82 -19.02
CA THR A 10 27.39 -0.75 -19.15
C THR A 10 26.18 -1.22 -19.94
N VAL A 11 26.39 -1.96 -21.04
CA VAL A 11 25.32 -2.55 -21.84
C VAL A 11 24.55 -3.59 -21.04
N SER A 12 25.24 -4.47 -20.30
CA SER A 12 24.59 -5.47 -19.45
C SER A 12 23.73 -4.83 -18.36
N VAL A 13 24.24 -3.80 -17.66
CA VAL A 13 23.47 -3.06 -16.64
C VAL A 13 22.27 -2.36 -17.28
N TRP A 14 22.44 -1.77 -18.46
CA TRP A 14 21.34 -1.13 -19.19
C TRP A 14 20.25 -2.12 -19.57
N ILE A 15 20.60 -3.29 -20.10
CA ILE A 15 19.65 -4.36 -20.42
C ILE A 15 18.88 -4.79 -19.16
N ILE A 16 19.58 -5.03 -18.05
CA ILE A 16 18.95 -5.39 -16.77
C ILE A 16 17.94 -4.32 -16.33
N PHE A 17 18.32 -3.04 -16.45
CA PHE A 17 17.47 -1.92 -16.05
C PHE A 17 16.21 -1.82 -16.93
N VAL A 18 16.38 -1.95 -18.25
CA VAL A 18 15.27 -1.93 -19.22
C VAL A 18 14.32 -3.10 -18.95
N VAL A 19 14.85 -4.32 -18.76
CA VAL A 19 14.04 -5.50 -18.50
C VAL A 19 13.27 -5.35 -17.18
N ASN A 20 13.93 -4.85 -16.14
CA ASN A 20 13.30 -4.64 -14.84
C ASN A 20 12.16 -3.62 -14.92
N TYR A 21 12.42 -2.47 -15.53
CA TYR A 21 11.46 -1.37 -15.61
C TYR A 21 10.30 -1.67 -16.56
N LYS A 22 10.57 -2.28 -17.71
CA LYS A 22 9.57 -2.50 -18.76
C LYS A 22 8.71 -3.75 -18.54
N PHE A 23 9.25 -4.80 -17.93
CA PHE A 23 8.56 -6.09 -17.81
C PHE A 23 8.34 -6.53 -16.36
N ILE A 24 9.39 -6.57 -15.54
CA ILE A 24 9.30 -7.17 -14.19
C ILE A 24 8.43 -6.31 -13.26
N GLN A 25 8.70 -5.01 -13.17
CA GLN A 25 7.95 -4.11 -12.29
C GLN A 25 6.46 -4.03 -12.66
N PRO A 26 6.07 -3.84 -13.94
CA PRO A 26 4.67 -3.86 -14.34
C PRO A 26 3.98 -5.20 -14.07
N ALA A 27 4.66 -6.32 -14.31
CA ALA A 27 4.10 -7.65 -14.03
C ALA A 27 3.81 -7.84 -12.53
N LEU A 28 4.75 -7.46 -11.65
CA LEU A 28 4.56 -7.53 -10.21
C LEU A 28 3.43 -6.60 -9.72
N LYS A 29 3.29 -5.42 -10.32
CA LYS A 29 2.19 -4.49 -10.00
C LYS A 29 0.84 -5.02 -10.46
N ASN A 30 0.78 -5.56 -11.69
CA ASN A 30 -0.42 -6.20 -12.22
C ASN A 30 -0.87 -7.38 -11.35
N ARG A 31 0.06 -8.22 -10.86
CA ARG A 31 -0.27 -9.34 -9.97
C ARG A 31 -1.03 -8.88 -8.72
N GLN A 32 -0.57 -7.81 -8.07
CA GLN A 32 -1.26 -7.28 -6.88
C GLN A 32 -2.59 -6.62 -7.25
N ARG A 33 -2.65 -5.90 -8.38
CA ARG A 33 -3.89 -5.31 -8.88
C ARG A 33 -4.95 -6.38 -9.18
N PHE A 34 -4.58 -7.49 -9.79
CA PHE A 34 -5.49 -8.61 -10.05
C PHE A 34 -5.99 -9.27 -8.76
N LYS A 35 -5.17 -9.31 -7.70
CA LYS A 35 -5.66 -9.73 -6.39
C LYS A 35 -6.74 -8.79 -5.84
N LEU A 36 -6.55 -7.47 -5.97
CA LEU A 36 -7.58 -6.50 -5.56
C LEU A 36 -8.87 -6.65 -6.39
N TYR A 37 -8.77 -6.86 -7.71
CA TYR A 37 -9.94 -7.13 -8.55
C TYR A 37 -10.66 -8.40 -8.10
N LYS A 38 -9.92 -9.49 -7.89
CA LYS A 38 -10.48 -10.75 -7.40
C LYS A 38 -11.24 -10.57 -6.09
N LEU A 39 -10.66 -9.88 -5.11
CA LEU A 39 -11.28 -9.64 -3.80
C LEU A 39 -12.53 -8.75 -3.89
N ARG A 40 -12.52 -7.77 -4.79
CA ARG A 40 -13.71 -6.96 -5.07
C ARG A 40 -14.82 -7.80 -5.67
N ASP A 41 -14.49 -8.64 -6.65
CA ASP A 41 -15.47 -9.48 -7.31
C ASP A 41 -16.04 -10.53 -6.34
N GLU A 42 -15.21 -11.12 -5.48
CA GLU A 42 -15.65 -11.99 -4.37
C GLU A 42 -16.61 -11.27 -3.41
N LEU A 43 -16.31 -10.01 -3.04
CA LEU A 43 -17.19 -9.21 -2.19
C LEU A 43 -18.55 -8.96 -2.84
N SER A 44 -18.58 -8.64 -4.14
CA SER A 44 -19.82 -8.45 -4.88
C SER A 44 -20.62 -9.75 -5.01
N ILE A 45 -19.96 -10.91 -5.13
CA ILE A 45 -20.65 -12.21 -5.15
C ILE A 45 -21.35 -12.48 -3.80
N LEU A 46 -20.70 -12.18 -2.67
CA LEU A 46 -21.34 -12.31 -1.35
C LEU A 46 -22.60 -11.44 -1.21
N ALA A 47 -22.53 -10.21 -1.74
CA ALA A 47 -23.68 -9.32 -1.78
C ALA A 47 -24.82 -9.88 -2.66
N MET A 48 -24.50 -10.38 -3.86
CA MET A 48 -25.49 -11.00 -4.77
C MET A 48 -26.13 -12.27 -4.19
N GLN A 49 -25.43 -12.99 -3.34
CA GLN A 49 -25.97 -14.17 -2.63
C GLN A 49 -26.91 -13.79 -1.48
N GLY A 50 -27.04 -12.51 -1.15
CA GLY A 50 -27.86 -12.01 -0.03
C GLY A 50 -27.21 -12.22 1.34
N VAL A 51 -25.93 -12.59 1.39
CA VAL A 51 -25.19 -12.79 2.65
C VAL A 51 -24.76 -11.44 3.24
N LEU A 52 -24.57 -10.44 2.39
CA LEU A 52 -24.28 -9.06 2.77
C LEU A 52 -25.26 -8.13 2.06
N ASP A 53 -25.86 -7.18 2.78
CA ASP A 53 -26.77 -6.21 2.16
C ASP A 53 -25.98 -5.24 1.27
N GLU A 54 -26.38 -5.12 0.01
CA GLU A 54 -25.81 -4.18 -0.97
C GLU A 54 -25.93 -2.71 -0.52
N ASN A 55 -26.92 -2.41 0.32
CA ASN A 55 -27.12 -1.07 0.87
C ASN A 55 -26.48 -0.88 2.26
N SER A 56 -25.81 -1.91 2.80
CA SER A 56 -25.09 -1.79 4.06
C SER A 56 -23.92 -0.80 3.92
N ASP A 57 -23.71 0.01 4.96
CA ASP A 57 -22.56 0.92 5.00
C ASP A 57 -21.23 0.14 4.96
N GLU A 58 -21.23 -1.10 5.46
CA GLU A 58 -20.08 -2.01 5.44
C GLU A 58 -19.65 -2.40 4.02
N TYR A 59 -20.61 -2.88 3.21
CA TYR A 59 -20.37 -3.20 1.81
C TYR A 59 -19.92 -1.96 1.04
N LEU A 60 -20.65 -0.85 1.19
CA LEU A 60 -20.36 0.40 0.48
C LEU A 60 -18.99 0.97 0.84
N THR A 61 -18.59 0.89 2.11
CA THR A 61 -17.26 1.34 2.56
C THR A 61 -16.16 0.47 1.96
N LEU A 62 -16.28 -0.85 2.05
CA LEU A 62 -15.24 -1.77 1.54
C LEU A 62 -15.11 -1.69 0.02
N ILE A 63 -16.22 -1.65 -0.72
CA ILE A 63 -16.20 -1.55 -2.17
C ILE A 63 -15.58 -0.21 -2.61
N GLU A 64 -15.85 0.88 -1.90
CA GLU A 64 -15.27 2.19 -2.15
C GLU A 64 -13.75 2.17 -1.95
N VAL A 65 -13.28 1.61 -0.83
CA VAL A 65 -11.85 1.48 -0.49
C VAL A 65 -11.11 0.59 -1.50
N GLN A 66 -11.68 -0.56 -1.86
CA GLN A 66 -11.10 -1.45 -2.87
C GLN A 66 -11.03 -0.78 -4.24
N ASN A 67 -12.09 -0.11 -4.68
CA ASN A 67 -12.11 0.60 -5.95
C ASN A 67 -11.11 1.76 -5.99
N ALA A 68 -10.98 2.51 -4.90
CA ALA A 68 -9.99 3.57 -4.77
C ALA A 68 -8.56 3.03 -4.83
N SER A 69 -8.30 1.91 -4.15
CA SER A 69 -7.01 1.21 -4.17
C SER A 69 -6.66 0.67 -5.57
N ILE A 70 -7.61 0.03 -6.25
CA ILE A 70 -7.47 -0.42 -7.64
C ILE A 70 -7.13 0.75 -8.56
N ARG A 71 -7.87 1.86 -8.45
CA ARG A 71 -7.63 3.08 -9.25
C ARG A 71 -6.23 3.65 -9.00
N ALA A 72 -5.81 3.71 -7.74
CA ALA A 72 -4.49 4.20 -7.36
C ALA A 72 -3.36 3.29 -7.84
N SER A 73 -3.60 1.98 -7.97
CA SER A 73 -2.63 1.02 -8.50
C SER A 73 -2.46 1.07 -10.03
N ARG A 74 -3.34 1.77 -10.77
CA ARG A 74 -3.37 1.78 -12.24
C ARG A 74 -2.17 2.44 -12.89
N SER A 75 -1.69 3.55 -12.34
CA SER A 75 -0.67 4.38 -13.01
C SER A 75 0.73 3.75 -13.02
N PHE A 76 0.90 2.59 -12.38
CA PHE A 76 2.20 1.97 -12.10
C PHE A 76 3.17 2.90 -11.35
N MET A 77 2.77 4.12 -10.96
CA MET A 77 3.58 5.06 -10.21
C MET A 77 3.38 4.83 -8.73
N VAL A 78 4.50 4.62 -8.03
CA VAL A 78 4.54 4.47 -6.56
C VAL A 78 3.88 5.65 -5.85
N THR A 79 4.04 6.85 -6.41
CA THR A 79 3.55 8.11 -5.82
C THR A 79 2.03 8.18 -5.75
N ASP A 80 1.31 7.58 -6.69
CA ASP A 80 -0.15 7.67 -6.73
C ASP A 80 -0.79 6.79 -5.68
N PHE A 81 -0.25 5.57 -5.49
CA PHE A 81 -0.67 4.69 -4.40
C PHE A 81 -0.35 5.29 -3.03
N LEU A 82 0.84 5.88 -2.86
CA LEU A 82 1.19 6.58 -1.61
C LEU A 82 0.30 7.79 -1.35
N ARG A 83 -0.03 8.57 -2.39
CA ARG A 83 -0.94 9.71 -2.27
C ARG A 83 -2.34 9.26 -1.87
N PHE A 84 -2.82 8.14 -2.42
CA PHE A 84 -4.06 7.51 -2.00
C PHE A 84 -4.01 7.14 -0.51
N LEU A 85 -3.00 6.39 -0.07
CA LEU A 85 -2.87 5.99 1.34
C LEU A 85 -2.76 7.19 2.28
N LEU A 86 -2.04 8.23 1.89
CA LEU A 86 -1.94 9.47 2.67
C LEU A 86 -3.28 10.21 2.78
N ARG A 87 -4.10 10.19 1.72
CA ARG A 87 -5.45 10.77 1.76
C ARG A 87 -6.35 9.94 2.64
N PHE A 88 -6.32 8.62 2.44
CA PHE A 88 -7.06 7.64 3.23
C PHE A 88 -6.78 7.73 4.73
N HIS A 89 -5.52 7.87 5.13
CA HIS A 89 -5.13 8.02 6.53
C HIS A 89 -5.52 9.38 7.12
N LYS A 90 -5.56 10.44 6.30
CA LYS A 90 -6.00 11.77 6.75
C LYS A 90 -7.52 11.93 6.80
N ASP A 91 -8.24 11.10 6.07
CA ASP A 91 -9.68 11.13 5.99
C ASP A 91 -10.30 10.50 7.25
N LYS A 92 -10.59 11.34 8.24
CA LYS A 92 -11.16 10.91 9.52
C LYS A 92 -12.54 10.26 9.38
N GLU A 93 -13.31 10.66 8.37
CA GLU A 93 -14.65 10.11 8.14
C GLU A 93 -14.53 8.69 7.61
N MET A 94 -13.67 8.47 6.61
CA MET A 94 -13.37 7.13 6.10
C MET A 94 -12.79 6.22 7.19
N GLN A 95 -11.84 6.71 8.00
CA GLN A 95 -11.28 5.95 9.12
C GLN A 95 -12.35 5.54 10.13
N LYS A 96 -13.30 6.45 10.42
CA LYS A 96 -14.41 6.17 11.33
C LYS A 96 -15.36 5.11 10.75
N ARG A 97 -15.70 5.20 9.47
CA ARG A 97 -16.52 4.19 8.77
C ARG A 97 -15.86 2.82 8.85
N ILE A 98 -14.57 2.72 8.53
CA ILE A 98 -13.83 1.45 8.58
C ILE A 98 -13.72 0.89 9.99
N SER A 99 -13.51 1.75 10.99
CA SER A 99 -13.52 1.31 12.39
C SER A 99 -14.89 0.77 12.78
N GLY A 100 -15.97 1.43 12.34
CA GLY A 100 -17.34 0.95 12.55
C GLY A 100 -17.62 -0.38 11.85
N VAL A 101 -17.10 -0.58 10.63
CA VAL A 101 -17.13 -1.88 9.96
C VAL A 101 -16.42 -2.93 10.82
N MET A 102 -15.21 -2.62 11.29
CA MET A 102 -14.41 -3.52 12.13
C MET A 102 -15.11 -3.87 13.46
N ASP A 103 -15.81 -2.93 14.09
CA ASP A 103 -16.58 -3.16 15.32
C ASP A 103 -17.83 -4.04 15.09
N ASN A 104 -18.35 -4.07 13.85
CA ASN A 104 -19.48 -4.93 13.48
C ASN A 104 -19.04 -6.34 13.04
N LEU A 105 -17.76 -6.54 12.74
CA LEU A 105 -17.23 -7.86 12.41
C LEU A 105 -17.26 -8.84 13.56
N ASP A 106 -17.01 -8.38 14.79
CA ASP A 106 -17.13 -9.22 15.99
C ASP A 106 -18.57 -9.74 16.21
N LYS A 107 -19.55 -9.21 15.46
CA LYS A 107 -20.96 -9.62 15.52
C LYS A 107 -21.39 -10.45 14.30
N THR A 108 -20.49 -10.66 13.35
CA THR A 108 -20.80 -11.27 12.05
C THR A 108 -20.14 -12.64 11.94
N ASP A 109 -20.94 -13.70 11.83
CA ASP A 109 -20.45 -15.09 11.71
C ASP A 109 -19.93 -15.45 10.30
N ASN A 110 -19.90 -14.48 9.37
CA ASN A 110 -19.49 -14.73 7.99
C ASN A 110 -17.97 -14.68 7.83
N ALA A 111 -17.33 -15.84 8.00
CA ALA A 111 -15.90 -16.03 7.80
C ALA A 111 -15.40 -15.62 6.39
N GLU A 112 -16.23 -15.73 5.35
CA GLU A 112 -15.82 -15.37 3.99
C GLU A 112 -15.70 -13.86 3.81
N TYR A 113 -16.63 -13.10 4.38
CA TYR A 113 -16.58 -11.64 4.42
C TYR A 113 -15.31 -11.14 5.13
N CYS A 114 -15.02 -11.70 6.31
CA CYS A 114 -13.82 -11.39 7.07
C CYS A 114 -12.54 -11.64 6.28
N ARG A 115 -12.47 -12.80 5.63
CA ARG A 115 -11.33 -13.19 4.81
C ARG A 115 -11.12 -12.17 3.69
N ILE A 116 -12.17 -11.79 2.97
CA ILE A 116 -12.08 -10.84 1.87
C ILE A 116 -11.61 -9.46 2.36
N ALA A 117 -12.16 -8.97 3.48
CA ALA A 117 -11.75 -7.70 4.07
C ALA A 117 -10.28 -7.74 4.52
N SER A 118 -9.88 -8.76 5.29
CA SER A 118 -8.50 -8.96 5.75
C SER A 118 -7.52 -9.08 4.59
N ASP A 119 -7.84 -9.89 3.58
CA ASP A 119 -7.02 -10.07 2.37
C ASP A 119 -6.88 -8.77 1.58
N SER A 120 -7.92 -7.93 1.55
CA SER A 120 -7.90 -6.64 0.86
C SER A 120 -6.87 -5.70 1.50
N PHE A 121 -6.91 -5.54 2.83
CA PHE A 121 -5.92 -4.73 3.54
C PHE A 121 -4.52 -5.34 3.50
N ASN A 122 -4.39 -6.67 3.54
CA ASN A 122 -3.14 -7.38 3.34
C ASN A 122 -2.48 -7.07 1.99
N VAL A 123 -3.28 -7.07 0.91
CA VAL A 123 -2.77 -6.72 -0.43
C VAL A 123 -2.35 -5.26 -0.47
N MET A 124 -3.11 -4.33 0.13
CA MET A 124 -2.74 -2.92 0.23
C MET A 124 -1.43 -2.71 1.00
N HIS A 125 -1.29 -3.38 2.14
CA HIS A 125 -0.08 -3.39 2.96
C HIS A 125 1.13 -3.94 2.17
N SER A 126 0.93 -5.03 1.43
CA SER A 126 1.97 -5.60 0.54
C SER A 126 2.39 -4.63 -0.58
N ILE A 127 1.45 -3.93 -1.20
CA ILE A 127 1.76 -2.88 -2.20
C ILE A 127 2.58 -1.78 -1.52
N MET A 128 2.12 -1.28 -0.37
CA MET A 128 2.79 -0.22 0.37
C MET A 128 4.23 -0.57 0.75
N ARG A 129 4.46 -1.73 1.37
CA ARG A 129 5.81 -2.15 1.77
C ARG A 129 6.76 -2.29 0.59
N ARG A 130 6.27 -2.79 -0.54
CA ARG A 130 7.10 -2.90 -1.75
C ARG A 130 7.45 -1.51 -2.29
N ASP A 131 6.45 -0.66 -2.41
CA ASP A 131 6.57 0.65 -3.04
C ASP A 131 7.37 1.64 -2.16
N THR A 132 7.30 1.49 -0.82
CA THR A 132 8.10 2.27 0.14
C THR A 132 9.49 1.70 0.40
N ARG A 133 9.83 0.49 -0.08
CA ARG A 133 11.13 -0.16 0.20
C ARG A 133 12.32 0.71 -0.20
N VAL A 134 12.30 1.23 -1.43
CA VAL A 134 13.37 2.12 -1.93
C VAL A 134 13.42 3.41 -1.11
N LEU A 135 12.26 3.96 -0.75
CA LEU A 135 12.19 5.16 0.08
C LEU A 135 12.79 4.92 1.46
N ARG A 136 12.49 3.78 2.10
CA ARG A 136 12.95 3.40 3.44
C ARG A 136 14.43 3.10 3.51
N TYR A 137 14.95 2.31 2.55
CA TYR A 137 16.32 1.79 2.64
C TYR A 137 17.35 2.54 1.80
N ALA A 138 16.93 3.27 0.77
CA ALA A 138 17.85 4.06 -0.05
C ALA A 138 17.67 5.56 0.21
N PHE A 139 16.46 6.07 0.04
CA PHE A 139 16.23 7.52 0.02
C PHE A 139 16.34 8.18 1.40
N PHE A 140 15.69 7.63 2.43
CA PHE A 140 15.75 8.21 3.78
C PHE A 140 17.16 8.22 4.38
N PRO A 141 17.97 7.14 4.30
CA PRO A 141 19.35 7.17 4.79
C PRO A 141 20.19 8.24 4.08
N VAL A 142 20.08 8.35 2.76
CA VAL A 142 20.80 9.38 1.97
C VAL A 142 20.34 10.78 2.38
N LEU A 143 19.03 11.01 2.53
CA LEU A 143 18.50 12.30 2.97
C LEU A 143 18.91 12.67 4.39
N VAL A 144 19.00 11.70 5.30
CA VAL A 144 19.49 11.93 6.67
C VAL A 144 20.96 12.30 6.65
N LEU A 145 21.78 11.60 5.85
CA LEU A 145 23.20 11.94 5.66
C LEU A 145 23.36 13.35 5.09
N ILE A 146 22.68 13.69 3.99
CA ILE A 146 22.71 15.03 3.40
C ILE A 146 22.19 16.09 4.40
N GLY A 147 21.10 15.79 5.10
CA GLY A 147 20.52 16.68 6.10
C GLY A 147 21.46 16.93 7.28
N SER A 148 22.24 15.92 7.69
CA SER A 148 23.27 16.07 8.73
C SER A 148 24.44 16.94 8.28
N LEU A 149 24.91 16.77 7.04
CA LEU A 149 25.93 17.62 6.43
C LEU A 149 25.46 19.08 6.33
N LEU A 150 24.21 19.32 5.91
CA LEU A 150 23.64 20.67 5.82
C LEU A 150 23.42 21.31 7.20
N ALA A 151 23.08 20.53 8.22
CA ALA A 151 22.93 21.00 9.60
C ALA A 151 24.29 21.44 10.19
N VAL A 152 25.37 20.72 9.90
CA VAL A 152 26.75 21.13 10.25
C VAL A 152 27.11 22.45 9.56
N LEU A 153 26.65 22.66 8.33
CA LEU A 153 26.83 23.89 7.56
C LEU A 153 25.87 25.03 7.96
N ARG A 154 25.12 24.92 9.07
CA ARG A 154 24.13 25.89 9.59
C ARG A 154 22.99 26.27 8.63
N CYS A 155 22.83 25.56 7.53
CA CYS A 155 21.74 25.78 6.58
C CYS A 155 20.52 24.93 6.98
N THR A 156 19.67 25.48 7.84
CA THR A 156 18.31 24.99 8.19
C THR A 156 18.22 23.70 9.03
N LYS A 157 17.00 23.36 9.50
CA LYS A 157 16.64 22.10 10.20
C LYS A 157 15.96 21.09 9.24
N PRO A 158 16.66 20.55 8.22
CA PRO A 158 16.05 19.63 7.25
C PRO A 158 15.75 18.25 7.87
N ARG A 159 16.51 17.84 8.88
CA ARG A 159 16.39 16.53 9.53
C ARG A 159 15.00 16.29 10.15
N GLU A 160 14.49 17.26 10.89
CA GLU A 160 13.19 17.17 11.58
C GLU A 160 12.03 16.98 10.59
N LYS A 161 12.08 17.68 9.44
CA LYS A 161 11.08 17.52 8.37
C LYS A 161 11.12 16.13 7.72
N ILE A 162 12.31 15.55 7.57
CA ILE A 162 12.50 14.22 6.99
C ILE A 162 11.99 13.14 7.96
N GLU A 163 12.35 13.25 9.24
CA GLU A 163 11.89 12.33 10.30
C GLU A 163 10.37 12.37 10.44
N LYS A 164 9.73 13.54 10.39
CA LYS A 164 8.26 13.65 10.40
C LYS A 164 7.59 12.93 9.22
N LYS A 165 8.15 13.05 8.00
CA LYS A 165 7.61 12.36 6.82
C LYS A 165 7.82 10.85 6.90
N LYS A 166 8.94 10.41 7.47
CA LYS A 166 9.20 9.00 7.76
C LYS A 166 8.17 8.44 8.74
N GLY A 167 7.89 9.17 9.83
CA GLY A 167 6.89 8.80 10.83
C GLY A 167 5.50 8.55 10.23
N ILE A 168 5.01 9.46 9.37
CA ILE A 168 3.70 9.28 8.70
C ILE A 168 3.64 7.97 7.88
N ILE A 169 4.74 7.59 7.23
CA ILE A 169 4.78 6.34 6.44
C ILE A 169 4.84 5.10 7.36
N GLU A 170 5.42 5.22 8.55
CA GLU A 170 5.43 4.16 9.55
C GLU A 170 4.04 4.02 10.20
N ASP A 171 3.37 5.13 10.48
CA ASP A 171 2.00 5.16 11.02
C ASP A 171 1.01 4.48 10.07
N ILE A 172 1.04 4.82 8.77
CA ILE A 172 0.17 4.19 7.76
C ILE A 172 0.46 2.68 7.62
N ASP A 173 1.72 2.27 7.71
CA ASP A 173 2.12 0.85 7.62
C ASP A 173 1.58 0.07 8.82
N LYS A 174 1.64 0.69 10.01
CA LYS A 174 1.06 0.14 11.25
C LYS A 174 -0.47 0.08 11.17
N ASP A 175 -1.13 1.11 10.66
CA ASP A 175 -2.59 1.13 10.53
C ASP A 175 -3.08 0.02 9.59
N LEU A 176 -2.42 -0.17 8.44
CA LEU A 176 -2.78 -1.25 7.51
C LEU A 176 -2.56 -2.64 8.11
N ASP A 177 -1.48 -2.82 8.89
CA ASP A 177 -1.20 -4.07 9.60
C ASP A 177 -2.23 -4.31 10.72
N CYS A 178 -2.61 -3.28 11.47
CA CYS A 178 -3.67 -3.33 12.47
C CYS A 178 -5.02 -3.71 11.85
N LEU A 179 -5.41 -3.07 10.74
CA LEU A 179 -6.66 -3.38 10.03
C LEU A 179 -6.62 -4.84 9.57
N SER A 180 -5.58 -5.25 8.83
CA SER A 180 -5.49 -6.61 8.33
C SER A 180 -5.58 -7.67 9.43
N ASN A 181 -4.89 -7.47 10.55
CA ASN A 181 -4.94 -8.37 11.69
C ASN A 181 -6.27 -8.29 12.46
N GLY A 182 -6.89 -7.12 12.53
CA GLY A 182 -8.21 -6.90 13.14
C GLY A 182 -9.29 -7.72 12.43
N PHE A 183 -9.42 -7.54 11.11
CA PHE A 183 -10.34 -8.33 10.28
C PHE A 183 -10.01 -9.83 10.31
N GLY A 184 -8.74 -10.21 10.47
CA GLY A 184 -8.33 -11.62 10.53
C GLY A 184 -8.62 -12.30 11.88
N ARG A 185 -8.62 -11.55 13.00
CA ARG A 185 -8.82 -12.09 14.35
C ARG A 185 -10.28 -12.05 14.81
N GLY A 186 -11.06 -11.05 14.39
CA GLY A 186 -12.46 -10.89 14.80
C GLY A 186 -13.37 -12.06 14.42
N CYS A 187 -12.90 -12.97 13.55
CA CYS A 187 -13.72 -14.07 13.00
C CYS A 187 -13.24 -15.46 13.41
N VAL A 188 -12.35 -15.56 14.41
CA VAL A 188 -11.90 -16.82 15.03
C VAL A 188 -12.45 -16.97 16.47
N ALA A 189 -13.30 -16.04 16.91
CA ALA A 189 -13.97 -16.09 18.21
C ALA A 189 -15.30 -16.85 18.13
#